data_AF-A0A925GFT5-F1
#
_entry.id   AF-A0A925GFT5-F1
#
_cell.length_a   1.000
_cell.length_b   1.000
_cell.length_c   1.000
_cell.angle_alpha   90.00
_cell.angle_beta   90.00
_cell.angle_gamma   90.00
#
_symmetry.space_group_name_H-M   'P 1'
#
loop_
_entity.id
_entity.type
_entity.pdbx_description
1 polymer ?
#
loop_
_entity_poly.entity_id
_entity_poly.type
_entity_poly.pdbx_seq_one_letter_code
_entity_poly.pdbx_strand_id
1 'polypeptide(L)'
;MAKVDEEMIEAVARVLALWNPLGERASHIKELDGYRVEAADIIFGLETRGKAVKSVQVVMAVLNEAFDLDLAAQNCTLPAKEIAAILGKK
;
A
#
# COMPACT_ATOMS: atom_id res chain seq x y z
N MET A 1 -0.40 -21.05 3.33
CA MET A 1 -0.39 -19.62 2.95
C MET A 1 0.94 -19.35 2.29
N ALA A 2 0.95 -18.75 1.09
CA ALA A 2 2.20 -18.26 0.51
C ALA A 2 2.76 -17.23 1.50
N LYS A 3 4.03 -17.39 1.88
CA LYS A 3 4.71 -16.41 2.72
C LYS A 3 4.84 -15.17 1.83
N VAL A 4 4.15 -14.08 2.19
CA VAL A 4 4.39 -12.80 1.51
C VAL A 4 5.88 -12.52 1.65
N ASP A 5 6.53 -12.25 0.53
CA ASP A 5 7.96 -12.05 0.49
C ASP A 5 8.29 -10.75 1.25
N GLU A 6 9.18 -10.86 2.24
CA GLU A 6 9.61 -9.76 3.07
C GLU A 6 10.24 -8.63 2.23
N GLU A 7 10.96 -8.99 1.17
CA GLU A 7 11.52 -8.02 0.23
C GLU A 7 10.43 -7.25 -0.52
N MET A 8 9.29 -7.90 -0.82
CA MET A 8 8.16 -7.26 -1.48
C MET A 8 7.42 -6.32 -0.53
N ILE A 9 7.23 -6.73 0.73
CA ILE A 9 6.65 -5.85 1.77
C ILE A 9 7.52 -4.61 1.92
N GLU A 10 8.83 -4.78 2.02
CA GLU A 10 9.76 -3.66 2.17
C GLU A 10 9.71 -2.72 0.95
N ALA A 11 9.70 -3.28 -0.28
CA ALA A 11 9.63 -2.48 -1.50
C ALA A 11 8.33 -1.66 -1.59
N VAL A 12 7.18 -2.27 -1.27
CA VAL A 12 5.88 -1.58 -1.26
C VAL A 12 5.83 -0.54 -0.14
N ALA A 13 6.28 -0.89 1.06
CA ALA A 13 6.34 0.02 2.21
C ALA A 13 7.19 1.26 1.90
N ARG A 14 8.32 1.09 1.19
CA ARG A 14 9.16 2.21 0.73
C ARG A 14 8.42 3.16 -0.21
N VAL A 15 7.61 2.65 -1.14
CA VAL A 15 6.77 3.50 -2.01
C VAL A 15 5.78 4.31 -1.17
N LEU A 16 5.11 3.66 -0.21
CA LEU A 16 4.16 4.34 0.69
C LEU A 16 4.84 5.38 1.58
N ALA A 17 6.02 5.07 2.11
CA ALA A 17 6.81 5.97 2.93
C ALA A 17 7.31 7.20 2.15
N LEU A 18 7.74 7.01 0.89
CA LEU A 18 8.15 8.11 0.01
C LEU A 18 6.97 8.99 -0.38
N TRP A 19 5.80 8.41 -0.65
CA TRP A 19 4.60 9.16 -0.96
C TRP A 19 4.04 9.88 0.28
N ASN A 20 4.13 9.25 1.45
CA ASN A 20 3.67 9.72 2.75
C ASN A 20 2.22 10.25 2.75
N PRO A 21 1.20 9.38 2.57
CA PRO A 21 -0.20 9.80 2.55
C PRO A 21 -0.67 10.46 3.86
N LEU A 22 0.04 10.25 4.96
CA LEU A 22 -0.25 10.85 6.26
C LEU A 22 0.31 12.27 6.42
N GLY A 23 1.24 12.70 5.56
CA GLY A 23 1.95 13.97 5.72
C GLY A 23 2.60 14.07 7.10
N GLU A 24 2.42 15.21 7.77
CA GLU A 24 2.96 15.47 9.12
C GLU A 24 2.45 14.48 10.19
N ARG A 25 1.23 13.91 10.00
CA ARG A 25 0.64 12.95 10.95
C ARG A 25 1.52 11.72 11.13
N ALA A 26 2.33 11.34 10.13
CA ALA A 26 3.21 10.19 10.20
C ALA A 26 4.16 10.25 11.42
N SER A 27 4.65 11.43 11.77
CA SER A 27 5.55 11.63 12.91
C SER A 27 4.88 11.46 14.29
N HIS A 28 3.55 11.43 14.32
CA HIS A 28 2.74 11.34 15.53
C HIS A 28 2.10 9.96 15.74
N ILE A 29 2.18 9.07 14.74
CA ILE A 29 1.70 7.69 14.88
C ILE A 29 2.86 6.84 15.40
N LYS A 30 2.88 6.60 16.70
CA LYS A 30 3.94 5.85 17.40
C LYS A 30 4.14 4.43 16.86
N GLU A 31 3.07 3.83 16.35
CA GLU A 31 3.03 2.45 15.87
C GLU A 31 3.22 2.34 14.34
N LEU A 32 3.44 3.46 13.65
CA LEU A 32 3.66 3.47 12.20
C LEU A 32 5.03 2.85 11.89
N ASP A 33 5.02 1.55 11.58
CA ASP A 33 6.19 0.78 11.16
C ASP A 33 6.48 1.01 9.67
N GLY A 34 6.67 2.27 9.27
CA GLY A 34 7.03 2.64 7.90
C GLY A 34 6.07 2.15 6.81
N TYR A 35 4.78 1.99 7.15
CA TYR A 35 3.72 1.44 6.29
C TYR A 35 3.82 -0.07 5.99
N ARG A 36 4.56 -0.85 6.79
CA ARG A 36 4.78 -2.29 6.53
C ARG A 36 3.52 -3.14 6.68
N VAL A 37 2.65 -2.80 7.63
CA VAL A 37 1.35 -3.48 7.83
C VAL A 37 0.47 -3.25 6.60
N GLU A 38 0.34 -1.99 6.16
CA GLU A 38 -0.50 -1.64 5.02
C GLU A 38 0.06 -2.18 3.70
N ALA A 39 1.40 -2.22 3.57
CA ALA A 39 2.06 -2.86 2.44
C ALA A 39 1.69 -4.35 2.33
N ALA A 40 1.70 -5.08 3.44
CA ALA A 40 1.29 -6.49 3.46
C ALA A 40 -0.19 -6.66 3.07
N ASP A 41 -1.08 -5.81 3.58
CA ASP A 41 -2.51 -5.85 3.25
C ASP A 41 -2.80 -5.50 1.79
N ILE A 42 -2.06 -4.54 1.21
CA ILE A 42 -2.15 -4.21 -0.21
C ILE A 42 -1.70 -5.39 -1.07
N ILE A 43 -0.58 -6.02 -0.74
CA ILE A 43 -0.08 -7.19 -1.47
C ILE A 43 -1.11 -8.31 -1.40
N PHE A 44 -1.60 -8.63 -0.20
CA PHE A 44 -2.61 -9.65 0.00
C PHE A 44 -3.91 -9.36 -0.76
N GLY A 45 -4.38 -8.12 -0.73
CA GLY A 45 -5.58 -7.68 -1.45
C GLY A 45 -5.45 -7.82 -2.98
N LEU A 46 -4.26 -7.59 -3.52
CA LEU A 46 -3.99 -7.75 -4.96
C LEU A 46 -3.80 -9.21 -5.37
N GLU A 47 -3.14 -10.03 -4.54
CA GLU A 47 -2.96 -11.45 -4.80
C GLU A 47 -4.29 -12.23 -4.73
N THR A 48 -5.14 -11.91 -3.75
CA THR A 48 -6.43 -12.60 -3.54
C THR A 48 -7.49 -12.25 -4.58
N ARG A 49 -7.53 -10.99 -5.04
CA ARG A 49 -8.53 -10.51 -6.00
C ARG A 49 -8.07 -10.62 -7.45
N GLY A 50 -6.77 -10.79 -7.68
CA GLY A 50 -6.16 -10.89 -9.00
C GLY A 50 -6.50 -9.69 -9.91
N LYS A 51 -6.60 -9.94 -11.22
CA LYS A 51 -6.88 -8.89 -12.22
C LYS A 51 -8.29 -8.27 -12.14
N ALA A 52 -9.16 -8.79 -11.29
CA ALA A 52 -10.54 -8.32 -11.17
C ALA A 52 -10.64 -6.96 -10.43
N VAL A 53 -9.61 -6.59 -9.66
CA VAL A 53 -9.59 -5.33 -8.92
C VAL A 53 -8.47 -4.42 -9.42
N LYS A 54 -8.71 -3.11 -9.48
CA LYS A 54 -7.68 -2.15 -9.84
C LYS A 54 -6.78 -1.89 -8.64
N SER A 55 -5.46 -1.85 -8.84
CA SER A 55 -4.50 -1.57 -7.77
C SER A 55 -4.80 -0.30 -6.99
N VAL A 56 -5.26 0.74 -7.71
CA VAL A 56 -5.72 2.01 -7.14
C VAL A 56 -6.80 1.82 -6.08
N GLN A 57 -7.76 0.93 -6.32
CA GLN A 57 -8.88 0.70 -5.38
C GLN A 57 -8.42 -0.01 -4.11
N VAL A 58 -7.48 -0.95 -4.24
CA VAL A 58 -6.92 -1.67 -3.07
C VAL A 58 -6.09 -0.73 -2.22
N VAL A 59 -5.16 0.02 -2.84
CA VAL A 59 -4.31 0.99 -2.13
C VAL A 59 -5.16 2.03 -1.42
N MET A 60 -6.16 2.58 -2.10
CA MET A 60 -7.08 3.56 -1.52
C MET A 60 -7.86 2.98 -0.33
N ALA A 61 -8.44 1.78 -0.48
CA ALA A 61 -9.24 1.16 0.56
C ALA A 61 -8.41 0.87 1.81
N VAL A 62 -7.25 0.22 1.65
CA VAL A 62 -6.37 -0.15 2.78
C VAL A 62 -5.94 1.10 3.56
N LEU A 63 -5.48 2.14 2.87
CA LEU A 63 -4.97 3.34 3.54
C LEU A 63 -6.06 4.18 4.20
N ASN A 64 -7.24 4.28 3.58
CA ASN A 64 -8.38 4.96 4.17
C ASN A 64 -8.87 4.23 5.43
N GLU A 65 -8.93 2.89 5.40
CA GLU A 65 -9.34 2.08 6.54
C GLU A 65 -8.31 2.11 7.68
N ALA A 66 -7.01 1.95 7.37
CA ALA A 66 -5.95 1.89 8.37
C ALA A 66 -5.75 3.21 9.12
N PHE A 67 -5.96 4.35 8.44
CA PHE A 67 -5.54 5.64 8.95
C PHE A 67 -6.65 6.69 9.06
N ASP A 68 -7.90 6.30 8.78
CA ASP A 68 -9.05 7.21 8.74
C ASP A 68 -8.74 8.41 7.82
N LEU A 69 -8.51 8.10 6.55
CA LEU A 69 -8.22 9.07 5.49
C LEU A 69 -9.37 9.11 4.47
N ASP A 70 -9.46 10.24 3.76
CA ASP A 70 -10.39 10.46 2.65
C ASP A 70 -9.66 10.53 1.30
N LEU A 71 -8.74 9.60 1.03
CA LEU A 71 -8.04 9.56 -0.26
C LEU A 71 -9.04 9.22 -1.37
N ALA A 72 -9.01 10.00 -2.45
CA ALA A 72 -9.70 9.66 -3.69
C ALA A 72 -8.78 8.86 -4.62
N ALA A 73 -9.37 8.14 -5.58
CA ALA A 73 -8.62 7.29 -6.52
C ALA A 73 -7.49 8.04 -7.27
N GLN A 74 -7.68 9.33 -7.55
CA GLN A 74 -6.67 10.19 -8.16
C GLN A 74 -5.42 10.36 -7.29
N ASN A 75 -5.57 10.40 -5.96
CA ASN A 75 -4.45 10.50 -5.02
C ASN A 75 -3.60 9.21 -5.06
N CYS A 76 -4.24 8.06 -5.27
CA CYS A 76 -3.60 6.76 -5.24
C CYS A 76 -3.03 6.30 -6.60
N THR A 77 -3.24 7.06 -7.68
CA THR A 77 -2.93 6.57 -9.04
C THR A 77 -1.45 6.30 -9.27
N LEU A 78 -0.57 7.23 -8.90
CA LEU A 78 0.88 7.06 -9.02
C LEU A 78 1.42 5.95 -8.10
N PRO A 79 1.18 5.97 -6.77
CA PRO A 79 1.72 4.93 -5.90
C PRO A 79 1.17 3.54 -6.26
N ALA A 80 -0.10 3.42 -6.66
CA ALA A 80 -0.66 2.13 -7.06
C ALA A 80 -0.08 1.58 -8.38
N LYS A 81 0.39 2.46 -9.28
CA LYS A 81 1.10 2.04 -10.50
C LYS A 81 2.49 1.52 -10.17
N GLU A 82 3.21 2.20 -9.28
CA GLU A 82 4.54 1.77 -8.83
C GLU A 82 4.47 0.43 -8.08
N ILE A 83 3.51 0.29 -7.16
CA ILE A 83 3.24 -0.97 -6.45
C ILE A 83 2.94 -2.09 -7.45
N ALA A 84 2.02 -1.88 -8.39
CA ALA A 84 1.71 -2.89 -9.41
C ALA A 84 2.94 -3.29 -10.25
N ALA A 85 3.83 -2.34 -10.55
CA ALA A 85 5.07 -2.63 -11.27
C ALA A 85 6.08 -3.43 -10.43
N ILE A 86 6.15 -3.22 -9.11
CA ILE A 86 6.95 -4.04 -8.19
C ILE A 86 6.43 -5.48 -8.19
N LEU A 87 5.11 -5.65 -8.03
CA LEU A 87 4.51 -6.99 -7.95
C LEU A 87 4.54 -7.75 -9.29
N GLY A 88 4.52 -7.04 -10.42
CA GLY A 88 4.59 -7.61 -11.75
C GLY A 88 5.99 -7.98 -12.26
N LYS A 89 7.06 -7.65 -11.51
CA LYS A 89 8.44 -8.08 -11.79
C LYS A 89 8.78 -9.48 -11.28
N LYS A 90 7.79 -10.17 -10.71
CA LYS A 90 7.89 -11.54 -10.18
C LYS A 90 7.87 -12.60 -11.28
#